data_AF-A0A2H3HDF2-F1
#
_entry.id   AF-A0A2H3HDF2-F1
#
_cell.length_a   1.000
_cell.length_b   1.000
_cell.length_c   1.000
_cell.angle_alpha   90.00
_cell.angle_beta   90.00
_cell.angle_gamma   90.00
#
_symmetry.space_group_name_H-M   'P 1'
#
loop_
_entity.id
_entity.type
_entity.pdbx_description
1 polymer ?
#
loop_
_entity_poly.entity_id
_entity_poly.type
_entity_poly.pdbx_seq_one_letter_code
_entity_poly.pdbx_strand_id
1 'polypeptide(L)'
;MGLFDFISRAFPPSYQEVTATKSWKVTLLFGSDPDLLREAISQVKLNIGWQARLELSTTDIIDLMRKGLYVSQENVIVQESCMTVRPYQQEHQTYYYDRHFALIGPKWKGNLVVTTLSCPVATNFRVEHLSADKIFRSYASDVYRTQCWVYHFMINNPEVNANYILDDTPLKGLWPWPRNEHVIQEREEEREQTKERIEEADMLDLL
;
A
#
# COMPACT_ATOMS: atom_id res chain seq x y z
N MET A 1 44.34 22.13 -20.77
CA MET A 1 42.98 22.30 -20.21
C MET A 1 42.01 22.03 -21.35
N GLY A 2 41.09 21.08 -21.35
CA GLY A 2 40.52 20.27 -20.29
C GLY A 2 39.04 20.12 -20.63
N LEU A 3 38.66 19.04 -21.30
CA LEU A 3 37.28 18.58 -21.40
C LEU A 3 37.35 17.05 -21.34
N PHE A 4 37.54 16.54 -20.12
CA PHE A 4 37.33 15.14 -19.84
C PHE A 4 35.82 14.92 -19.84
N ASP A 5 35.37 14.16 -20.81
CA ASP A 5 34.05 13.56 -20.86
C ASP A 5 33.74 12.88 -19.53
N PHE A 6 32.81 13.45 -18.77
CA PHE A 6 32.17 12.78 -17.64
C PHE A 6 31.18 11.74 -18.20
N ILE A 7 31.71 10.70 -18.84
CA ILE A 7 30.98 9.44 -18.95
C ILE A 7 31.07 8.82 -17.56
N SER A 8 30.00 8.93 -16.80
CA SER A 8 29.75 8.09 -15.63
C SER A 8 29.74 6.63 -16.08
N ARG A 9 30.92 6.01 -16.17
CA ARG A 9 31.07 4.56 -16.27
C ARG A 9 30.45 3.99 -15.00
N ALA A 10 29.20 3.55 -15.11
CA ALA A 10 28.64 2.61 -14.16
C ALA A 10 29.57 1.38 -14.18
N PHE A 11 30.38 1.23 -13.13
CA PHE A 11 31.19 0.03 -12.96
C PHE A 11 30.26 -1.19 -13.00
N PRO A 12 30.66 -2.29 -13.65
CA PRO A 12 29.88 -3.52 -13.56
C PRO A 12 29.71 -3.89 -12.08
N PRO A 13 28.50 -4.33 -11.68
CA PRO A 13 28.24 -4.68 -10.30
C PRO A 13 29.26 -5.70 -9.81
N SER A 14 29.74 -5.54 -8.58
CA SER A 14 30.76 -6.44 -8.03
C SER A 14 30.23 -7.87 -7.93
N TYR A 15 31.11 -8.89 -7.93
CA TYR A 15 30.69 -10.29 -7.77
C TYR A 15 29.88 -10.52 -6.48
N GLN A 16 30.17 -9.76 -5.42
CA GLN A 16 29.41 -9.77 -4.17
C GLN A 16 28.00 -9.20 -4.35
N GLU A 17 27.81 -8.17 -5.19
CA GLU A 17 26.48 -7.65 -5.53
C GLU A 17 25.65 -8.61 -6.38
N VAL A 18 26.31 -9.41 -7.22
CA VAL A 18 25.65 -10.42 -8.06
C VAL A 18 25.21 -11.64 -7.23
N THR A 19 25.96 -11.99 -6.18
CA THR A 19 25.75 -13.21 -5.37
C THR A 19 25.06 -12.96 -4.03
N ALA A 20 24.90 -11.71 -3.62
CA ALA A 20 24.18 -11.37 -2.39
C ALA A 20 22.73 -11.87 -2.46
N THR A 21 22.28 -12.51 -1.39
CA THR A 21 20.86 -12.83 -1.21
C THR A 21 20.08 -11.52 -1.16
N LYS A 22 19.36 -11.22 -2.25
CA LYS A 22 18.58 -9.99 -2.35
C LYS A 22 17.45 -10.03 -1.33
N SER A 23 17.36 -8.99 -0.53
CA SER A 23 16.24 -8.74 0.37
C SER A 23 15.49 -7.54 -0.18
N TRP A 24 14.18 -7.70 -0.32
CA TRP A 24 13.30 -6.71 -0.91
C TRP A 24 12.42 -6.13 0.16
N LYS A 25 12.27 -4.81 0.15
CA LYS A 25 11.29 -4.09 0.96
C LYS A 25 10.10 -3.72 0.08
N VAL A 26 8.90 -4.05 0.52
CA VAL A 26 7.65 -3.63 -0.11
C VAL A 26 6.90 -2.73 0.86
N THR A 27 6.43 -1.59 0.42
CA THR A 27 5.59 -0.69 1.22
C THR A 27 4.29 -0.45 0.49
N LEU A 28 3.16 -0.65 1.17
CA LEU A 28 1.81 -0.35 0.66
C LEU A 28 1.13 0.62 1.64
N LEU A 29 0.60 1.71 1.11
CA LEU A 29 -0.12 2.73 1.86
C LEU A 29 -1.60 2.72 1.47
N PHE A 30 -2.45 2.55 2.47
CA PHE A 30 -3.89 2.39 2.34
C PHE A 30 -4.64 3.56 2.97
N GLY A 31 -5.78 3.92 2.39
CA GLY A 31 -6.76 4.80 3.01
C GLY A 31 -8.15 4.18 3.01
N SER A 32 -8.97 4.55 3.99
CA SER A 32 -10.33 4.02 4.14
C SER A 32 -11.29 4.43 3.02
N ASP A 33 -11.03 5.55 2.35
CA ASP A 33 -11.90 6.13 1.31
C ASP A 33 -11.14 6.28 -0.01
N PRO A 34 -11.37 5.40 -1.00
CA PRO A 34 -10.68 5.46 -2.28
C PRO A 34 -10.97 6.70 -3.14
N ASP A 35 -12.10 7.40 -2.93
CA ASP A 35 -12.41 8.60 -3.72
C ASP A 35 -11.53 9.77 -3.27
N LEU A 36 -11.43 10.00 -1.96
CA LEU A 36 -10.57 11.05 -1.39
C LEU A 36 -9.08 10.82 -1.70
N LEU A 37 -8.68 9.58 -1.97
CA LEU A 37 -7.31 9.24 -2.34
C LEU A 37 -6.95 9.64 -3.78
N ARG A 38 -7.94 9.71 -4.67
CA ARG A 38 -7.77 10.05 -6.10
C ARG A 38 -7.67 11.56 -6.35
N GLU A 39 -7.96 12.38 -5.35
CA GLU A 39 -7.75 13.83 -5.43
C GLU A 39 -6.26 14.17 -5.66
N ALA A 40 -6.00 15.36 -6.20
CA ALA A 40 -4.65 15.83 -6.50
C ALA A 40 -3.73 15.78 -5.25
N ILE A 41 -4.31 16.04 -4.08
CA ILE A 41 -3.71 15.80 -2.78
C ILE A 41 -4.51 14.65 -2.16
N SER A 42 -3.93 13.45 -2.06
CA SER A 42 -4.62 12.33 -1.42
C SER A 42 -4.97 12.68 0.03
N GLN A 43 -6.25 12.67 0.37
CA GLN A 43 -6.74 12.98 1.71
C GLN A 43 -7.25 11.72 2.40
N VAL A 44 -7.05 11.66 3.72
CA VAL A 44 -7.68 10.64 4.58
C VAL A 44 -8.33 11.34 5.77
N LYS A 45 -9.64 11.15 5.91
CA LYS A 45 -10.42 11.67 7.05
C LYS A 45 -10.27 10.75 8.25
N LEU A 46 -9.23 10.95 9.06
CA LEU A 46 -8.88 10.08 10.19
C LEU A 46 -9.87 10.13 11.37
N ASN A 47 -10.75 11.12 11.42
CA ASN A 47 -11.82 11.22 12.41
C ASN A 47 -12.92 10.18 12.23
N ILE A 48 -13.23 9.80 10.98
CA ILE A 48 -14.27 8.84 10.63
C ILE A 48 -13.72 7.57 9.97
N GLY A 49 -12.46 7.60 9.54
CA GLY A 49 -11.81 6.51 8.81
C GLY A 49 -10.42 6.18 9.37
N TRP A 50 -9.58 5.63 8.49
CA TRP A 50 -8.25 5.16 8.85
C TRP A 50 -7.29 5.26 7.67
N GLN A 51 -6.00 5.36 7.98
CA GLN A 51 -4.92 5.10 7.04
C GLN A 51 -4.12 3.91 7.54
N ALA A 52 -3.52 3.15 6.64
CA ALA A 52 -2.65 2.05 7.05
C ALA A 52 -1.36 2.00 6.23
N ARG A 53 -0.30 1.54 6.88
CA ARG A 53 1.02 1.34 6.29
C ARG A 53 1.44 -0.10 6.51
N LEU A 54 1.54 -0.84 5.43
CA LEU A 54 2.06 -2.20 5.41
C LEU A 54 3.50 -2.17 4.90
N GLU A 55 4.45 -2.57 5.73
CA GLU A 55 5.84 -2.79 5.32
C GLU A 55 6.15 -4.29 5.36
N LEU A 56 6.61 -4.83 4.24
CA LEU A 56 6.99 -6.23 4.09
C LEU A 56 8.48 -6.34 3.73
N SER A 57 9.08 -7.44 4.16
CA SER A 57 10.38 -7.90 3.69
C SER A 57 10.24 -9.29 3.07
N THR A 58 10.80 -9.50 1.88
CA THR A 58 10.81 -10.80 1.19
C THR A 58 12.16 -11.06 0.55
N THR A 59 12.58 -12.31 0.46
CA THR A 59 13.78 -12.70 -0.31
C THR A 59 13.45 -13.01 -1.78
N ASP A 60 12.17 -13.05 -2.13
CA ASP A 60 11.70 -13.49 -3.45
C ASP A 60 10.49 -12.64 -3.89
N ILE A 61 10.79 -11.44 -4.39
CA ILE A 61 9.78 -10.50 -4.85
C ILE A 61 9.05 -10.99 -6.11
N ILE A 62 9.74 -11.73 -6.98
CA ILE A 62 9.19 -12.25 -8.22
C ILE A 62 8.08 -13.26 -7.92
N ASP A 63 8.35 -14.21 -7.03
CA ASP A 63 7.36 -15.19 -6.59
C ASP A 63 6.19 -14.51 -5.86
N LEU A 64 6.46 -13.49 -5.04
CA LEU A 64 5.43 -12.71 -4.34
C LEU A 64 4.50 -11.96 -5.31
N MET A 65 5.05 -11.37 -6.37
CA MET A 65 4.26 -10.70 -7.40
C MET A 65 3.42 -11.71 -8.20
N ARG A 66 4.04 -12.79 -8.67
CA ARG A 66 3.37 -13.82 -9.51
C ARG A 66 2.26 -14.57 -8.78
N LYS A 67 2.52 -14.97 -7.53
CA LYS A 67 1.51 -15.67 -6.73
C LYS A 67 0.45 -14.74 -6.17
N GLY A 68 0.78 -13.45 -6.03
CA GLY A 68 -0.08 -12.45 -5.41
C GLY A 68 0.23 -12.27 -3.93
N LEU A 69 0.02 -11.05 -3.44
CA LEU A 69 0.15 -10.72 -2.03
C LEU A 69 -1.23 -10.80 -1.37
N TYR A 70 -1.48 -11.87 -0.64
CA TYR A 70 -2.72 -12.04 0.14
C TYR A 70 -2.41 -11.91 1.62
N VAL A 71 -3.22 -11.13 2.32
CA VAL A 71 -3.15 -10.96 3.77
C VAL A 71 -4.52 -11.30 4.34
N SER A 72 -4.54 -12.25 5.28
CA SER A 72 -5.73 -12.68 6.00
C SER A 72 -5.40 -12.79 7.49
N GLN A 73 -6.41 -13.05 8.33
CA GLN A 73 -6.20 -13.31 9.74
C GLN A 73 -5.20 -14.44 10.04
N GLU A 74 -5.02 -15.41 9.13
CA GLU A 74 -4.06 -16.51 9.30
C GLU A 74 -2.59 -16.05 9.28
N ASN A 75 -2.34 -14.89 8.68
CA ASN A 75 -1.00 -14.31 8.62
C ASN A 75 -0.64 -13.53 9.88
N VAL A 76 -1.60 -13.27 10.77
CA VAL A 76 -1.41 -12.42 11.95
C VAL A 76 -0.74 -13.20 13.07
N ILE A 77 0.41 -12.69 13.54
CA ILE A 77 1.04 -13.14 14.77
C ILE A 77 0.33 -12.43 15.93
N VAL A 78 -0.66 -13.10 16.50
CA VAL A 78 -1.56 -12.52 17.51
C VAL A 78 -0.80 -11.97 18.72
N GLN A 79 0.23 -12.66 19.17
CA GLN A 79 1.03 -12.30 20.35
C GLN A 79 1.85 -11.02 20.16
N GLU A 80 2.10 -10.61 18.92
CA GLU A 80 2.89 -9.44 18.56
C GLU A 80 2.01 -8.25 18.10
N SER A 81 0.69 -8.43 18.08
CA SER A 81 -0.26 -7.38 17.72
C SER A 81 -0.63 -6.55 18.94
N CYS A 82 -0.61 -5.22 18.81
CA CYS A 82 -0.91 -4.32 19.92
C CYS A 82 -1.57 -3.02 19.46
N MET A 83 -2.07 -2.24 20.42
CA MET A 83 -2.56 -0.88 20.17
C MET A 83 -1.73 0.11 21.00
N THR A 84 -1.29 1.18 20.35
CA THR A 84 -0.56 2.28 20.99
C THR A 84 -1.27 3.60 20.77
N VAL A 85 -1.08 4.52 21.69
CA VAL A 85 -1.66 5.86 21.63
C VAL A 85 -0.53 6.88 21.60
N ARG A 86 -0.55 7.82 20.65
CA ARG A 86 0.46 8.90 20.56
C ARG A 86 -0.18 10.28 20.42
N PRO A 87 0.46 11.36 20.90
CA PRO A 87 -0.12 12.70 20.88
C PRO A 87 -0.36 13.19 19.44
N TYR A 88 -1.51 13.83 19.20
CA TYR A 88 -1.72 14.65 18.00
C TYR A 88 -1.20 16.06 18.28
N GLN A 89 -0.32 16.58 17.41
CA GLN A 89 0.41 17.84 17.67
C GLN A 89 -0.42 19.11 17.42
N GLN A 90 -1.60 19.01 16.83
CA GLN A 90 -2.49 20.14 16.58
C GLN A 90 -3.69 20.08 17.50
N GLU A 91 -3.69 20.99 18.47
CA GLU A 91 -4.78 21.31 19.39
C GLU A 91 -5.09 20.27 20.47
N HIS A 92 -5.40 20.79 21.66
CA HIS A 92 -5.50 20.01 22.89
C HIS A 92 -6.54 18.87 22.77
N GLN A 93 -6.18 17.71 23.32
CA GLN A 93 -7.02 16.53 23.63
C GLN A 93 -7.26 15.46 22.55
N THR A 94 -6.61 15.50 21.38
CA THR A 94 -6.74 14.38 20.43
C THR A 94 -5.49 13.51 20.41
N TYR A 95 -5.68 12.19 20.40
CA TYR A 95 -4.61 11.22 20.26
C TYR A 95 -4.79 10.43 18.96
N TYR A 96 -3.69 10.01 18.35
CA TYR A 96 -3.74 8.95 17.36
C TYR A 96 -3.81 7.60 18.07
N TYR A 97 -4.70 6.75 17.58
CA TYR A 97 -4.72 5.33 17.86
C TYR A 97 -3.99 4.62 16.72
N ASP A 98 -2.89 3.96 17.06
CA ASP A 98 -2.14 3.12 16.13
C ASP A 98 -2.35 1.67 16.51
N ARG A 99 -2.94 0.87 15.61
CA ARG A 99 -3.07 -0.57 15.76
C ARG A 99 -2.00 -1.26 14.93
N HIS A 100 -1.18 -2.06 15.60
CA HIS A 100 -0.05 -2.78 15.04
C HIS A 100 -0.42 -4.25 14.85
N PHE A 101 -0.09 -4.80 13.70
CA PHE A 101 -0.13 -6.22 13.42
C PHE A 101 1.22 -6.66 12.90
N ALA A 102 1.82 -7.64 13.57
CA ALA A 102 2.92 -8.41 12.99
C ALA A 102 2.35 -9.50 12.09
N LEU A 103 2.91 -9.64 10.89
CA LEU A 103 2.42 -10.49 9.83
C LEU A 103 3.51 -11.42 9.32
N ILE A 104 3.14 -12.67 9.02
CA ILE A 104 4.03 -13.67 8.44
C ILE A 104 3.34 -14.44 7.32
N GLY A 105 4.09 -14.66 6.25
CA GLY A 105 3.72 -15.53 5.14
C GLY A 105 4.88 -16.43 4.72
N PRO A 106 4.70 -17.27 3.68
CA PRO A 106 5.65 -18.34 3.34
C PRO A 106 7.09 -17.88 3.05
N LYS A 107 7.27 -16.68 2.50
CA LYS A 107 8.59 -16.10 2.14
C LYS A 107 8.71 -14.62 2.48
N TRP A 108 7.77 -14.12 3.29
CA TRP A 108 7.72 -12.71 3.64
C TRP A 108 7.30 -12.55 5.09
N LYS A 109 7.77 -11.46 5.69
CA LYS A 109 7.34 -10.99 7.00
C LYS A 109 7.02 -9.52 6.89
N GLY A 110 6.16 -9.00 7.75
CA GLY A 110 5.86 -7.58 7.71
C GLY A 110 5.12 -7.06 8.92
N ASN A 111 4.93 -5.76 8.91
CA ASN A 111 4.21 -5.03 9.94
C ASN A 111 3.16 -4.14 9.27
N LEU A 112 1.93 -4.22 9.77
CA LEU A 112 0.84 -3.32 9.42
C LEU A 112 0.62 -2.36 10.58
N VAL A 113 0.63 -1.06 10.30
CA VAL A 113 0.24 -0.02 11.27
C VAL A 113 -0.97 0.70 10.73
N VAL A 114 -2.07 0.68 11.48
CA VAL A 114 -3.32 1.37 11.15
C VAL A 114 -3.47 2.56 12.07
N THR A 115 -3.54 3.76 11.52
CA THR A 115 -3.67 5.01 12.26
C THR A 115 -5.06 5.60 12.07
N THR A 116 -5.68 6.06 13.15
CA THR A 116 -6.97 6.76 13.17
C THR A 116 -7.06 7.68 14.39
N LEU A 117 -7.97 8.64 14.40
CA LEU A 117 -8.33 9.44 15.57
C LEU A 117 -9.51 8.82 16.36
N SER A 118 -10.10 7.73 15.85
CA SER A 118 -11.26 7.06 16.44
C SER A 118 -10.89 5.72 17.08
N CYS A 119 -10.99 5.63 18.41
CA CYS A 119 -10.75 4.39 19.15
C CYS A 119 -11.65 3.21 18.67
N PRO A 120 -12.96 3.42 18.41
CA PRO A 120 -13.80 2.38 17.80
C PRO A 120 -13.27 1.90 16.45
N VAL A 121 -12.80 2.80 15.58
CA VAL A 121 -12.23 2.42 14.28
C VAL A 121 -10.98 1.56 14.48
N ALA A 122 -10.07 1.96 15.37
CA ALA A 122 -8.86 1.19 15.66
C ALA A 122 -9.20 -0.21 16.19
N THR A 123 -10.13 -0.31 17.15
CA THR A 123 -10.53 -1.56 17.80
C THR A 123 -11.27 -2.51 16.86
N ASN A 124 -12.10 -1.96 15.97
CA ASN A 124 -12.89 -2.76 15.03
C ASN A 124 -12.16 -3.08 13.73
N PHE A 125 -11.01 -2.45 13.46
CA PHE A 125 -10.22 -2.77 12.28
C PHE A 125 -9.88 -4.27 12.19
N ARG A 126 -9.91 -4.83 10.99
CA ARG A 126 -9.51 -6.20 10.70
C ARG A 126 -8.66 -6.18 9.43
N VAL A 127 -7.73 -7.13 9.29
CA VAL A 127 -6.81 -7.16 8.14
C VAL A 127 -7.57 -7.35 6.82
N GLU A 128 -8.75 -7.95 6.86
CA GLU A 128 -9.69 -8.11 5.74
C GLU A 128 -10.26 -6.78 5.23
N HIS A 129 -10.14 -5.69 6.00
CA HIS A 129 -10.50 -4.36 5.51
C HIS A 129 -9.49 -3.82 4.48
N LEU A 130 -8.31 -4.46 4.35
CA LEU A 130 -7.35 -4.14 3.32
C LEU A 130 -7.83 -4.68 1.97
N SER A 131 -7.71 -3.84 0.96
CA SER A 131 -7.97 -4.21 -0.42
C SER A 131 -7.08 -3.36 -1.32
N ALA A 132 -6.75 -3.87 -2.50
CA ALA A 132 -5.84 -3.16 -3.38
C ALA A 132 -6.44 -1.87 -3.99
N ASP A 133 -7.77 -1.69 -3.95
CA ASP A 133 -8.46 -0.45 -4.35
C ASP A 133 -8.32 0.66 -3.30
N LYS A 134 -8.02 0.30 -2.05
CA LYS A 134 -7.74 1.25 -0.97
C LYS A 134 -6.29 1.72 -0.95
N ILE A 135 -5.44 1.18 -1.83
CA ILE A 135 -4.03 1.56 -1.90
C ILE A 135 -3.90 2.82 -2.75
N PHE A 136 -3.31 3.85 -2.16
CA PHE A 136 -3.01 5.09 -2.89
C PHE A 136 -1.54 5.21 -3.28
N ARG A 137 -0.67 4.45 -2.63
CA ARG A 137 0.75 4.40 -2.96
C ARG A 137 1.37 3.05 -2.62
N SER A 138 2.18 2.54 -3.52
CA SER A 138 2.93 1.31 -3.28
C SER A 138 4.29 1.38 -3.97
N TYR A 139 5.31 0.80 -3.34
CA TYR A 139 6.63 0.72 -3.95
C TYR A 139 7.39 -0.48 -3.40
N ALA A 140 8.27 -1.03 -4.22
CA ALA A 140 9.20 -2.06 -3.80
C ALA A 140 10.63 -1.70 -4.23
N SER A 141 11.59 -1.97 -3.36
CA SER A 141 13.01 -1.69 -3.60
C SER A 141 13.90 -2.73 -2.95
N ASP A 142 15.14 -2.80 -3.43
CA ASP A 142 16.18 -3.57 -2.77
C ASP A 142 16.57 -2.86 -1.46
N VAL A 143 16.64 -3.62 -0.36
CA VAL A 143 16.98 -3.10 0.97
C VAL A 143 18.34 -2.41 0.99
N TYR A 144 19.30 -2.90 0.19
CA TYR A 144 20.65 -2.36 0.12
C TYR A 144 20.81 -1.26 -0.92
N ARG A 145 19.80 -1.05 -1.79
CA ARG A 145 19.80 -0.02 -2.84
C ARG A 145 18.50 0.77 -2.78
N THR A 146 18.40 1.68 -1.81
CA THR A 146 17.19 2.45 -1.51
C THR A 146 16.70 3.35 -2.66
N GLN A 147 17.54 3.62 -3.66
CA GLN A 147 17.21 4.38 -4.87
C GLN A 147 16.87 3.48 -6.09
N CYS A 148 16.91 2.15 -5.96
CA CYS A 148 16.52 1.21 -7.01
C CYS A 148 15.12 0.67 -6.74
N TRP A 149 14.12 1.35 -7.29
CA TRP A 149 12.74 0.90 -7.19
C TRP A 149 12.49 -0.10 -8.32
N VAL A 150 11.91 -1.24 -7.96
CA VAL A 150 11.56 -2.31 -8.91
C VAL A 150 10.05 -2.36 -9.17
N TYR A 151 9.29 -1.67 -8.33
CA TYR A 151 7.87 -1.48 -8.47
C TYR A 151 7.50 -0.11 -7.89
N HIS A 152 6.60 0.58 -8.57
CA HIS A 152 6.12 1.88 -8.16
C HIS A 152 4.68 2.09 -8.61
N PHE A 153 3.85 2.58 -7.68
CA PHE A 153 2.46 2.90 -7.91
C PHE A 153 2.06 4.15 -7.11
N MET A 154 1.41 5.10 -7.77
CA MET A 154 0.69 6.23 -7.20
C MET A 154 -0.69 6.33 -7.86
N ILE A 155 -1.75 6.36 -7.06
CA ILE A 155 -3.13 6.41 -7.58
C ILE A 155 -3.45 7.72 -8.29
N ASN A 156 -2.88 8.83 -7.81
CA ASN A 156 -3.09 10.19 -8.33
C ASN A 156 -2.05 10.61 -9.39
N ASN A 157 -1.12 9.73 -9.74
CA ASN A 157 -0.15 9.95 -10.81
C ASN A 157 0.10 8.63 -11.55
N PRO A 158 -0.85 8.18 -12.39
CA PRO A 158 -0.74 6.90 -13.06
C PRO A 158 0.41 6.83 -14.07
N GLU A 159 0.89 7.96 -14.58
CA GLU A 159 1.98 8.04 -15.57
C GLU A 159 3.33 7.55 -15.03
N VAL A 160 3.50 7.56 -13.70
CA VAL A 160 4.73 7.07 -13.05
C VAL A 160 4.58 5.64 -12.52
N ASN A 161 3.46 4.97 -12.78
CA ASN A 161 3.26 3.59 -12.37
C ASN A 161 4.11 2.67 -13.24
N ALA A 162 4.89 1.81 -12.59
CA ALA A 162 5.82 0.93 -13.29
C ALA A 162 6.12 -0.33 -12.47
N ASN A 163 6.25 -1.44 -13.18
CA ASN A 163 6.76 -2.69 -12.65
C ASN A 163 7.96 -3.08 -13.52
N TYR A 164 9.16 -2.83 -13.02
CA TYR A 164 10.41 -3.01 -13.77
C TYR A 164 10.89 -4.47 -13.82
N ILE A 165 10.13 -5.41 -13.25
CA ILE A 165 10.46 -6.85 -13.19
C ILE A 165 9.55 -7.66 -14.09
N LEU A 166 8.25 -7.41 -14.04
CA LEU A 166 7.23 -8.19 -14.74
C LEU A 166 6.45 -7.37 -15.78
N ASP A 167 6.86 -6.13 -16.04
CA ASP A 167 6.20 -5.20 -16.95
C ASP A 167 4.69 -5.12 -16.66
N ASP A 168 3.85 -5.20 -17.69
CA ASP A 168 2.40 -5.06 -17.58
C ASP A 168 1.69 -6.35 -17.15
N THR A 169 2.42 -7.36 -16.66
CA THR A 169 1.81 -8.61 -16.18
C THR A 169 0.84 -8.31 -15.02
N PRO A 170 -0.45 -8.66 -15.14
CA PRO A 170 -1.44 -8.41 -14.10
C PRO A 170 -1.09 -9.11 -12.78
N LEU A 171 -1.10 -8.37 -11.69
CA LEU A 171 -0.81 -8.85 -10.34
C LEU A 171 -2.11 -9.11 -9.56
N LYS A 172 -2.03 -9.98 -8.56
CA LYS A 172 -3.18 -10.41 -7.74
C LYS A 172 -3.04 -10.02 -6.26
N GLY A 173 -4.16 -10.04 -5.55
CA GLY A 173 -4.20 -9.73 -4.12
C GLY A 173 -4.08 -8.23 -3.86
N LEU A 174 -3.18 -7.84 -2.96
CA LEU A 174 -2.95 -6.46 -2.54
C LEU A 174 -2.10 -5.64 -3.53
N TRP A 175 -1.70 -6.19 -4.67
CA TRP A 175 -1.02 -5.38 -5.69
C TRP A 175 -2.02 -4.48 -6.43
N PRO A 176 -1.88 -3.13 -6.38
CA PRO A 176 -2.86 -2.22 -6.96
C PRO A 176 -2.80 -2.14 -8.49
N TRP A 177 -1.64 -2.43 -9.08
CA TRP A 177 -1.35 -2.31 -10.52
C TRP A 177 -0.17 -3.23 -10.89
N PRO A 178 -0.02 -3.69 -12.15
CA PRO A 178 -1.04 -3.74 -13.19
C PRO A 178 -2.17 -4.68 -12.77
N ARG A 179 -3.40 -4.38 -13.21
CA ARG A 179 -4.58 -5.22 -12.98
C ARG A 179 -5.23 -5.59 -14.29
N ASN A 180 -6.02 -6.67 -14.28
CA ASN A 180 -6.89 -6.99 -15.40
C ASN A 180 -7.95 -5.89 -15.56
N GLU A 181 -8.01 -5.30 -16.76
CA GLU A 181 -8.95 -4.23 -17.12
C GLU A 181 -10.42 -4.63 -16.85
N HIS A 182 -10.78 -5.88 -17.13
CA HIS A 182 -12.12 -6.41 -16.83
C HIS A 182 -12.49 -6.33 -15.34
N VAL A 183 -11.53 -6.54 -14.43
CA VAL A 183 -11.76 -6.46 -12.98
C VAL A 183 -11.88 -5.00 -12.51
N ILE A 184 -11.31 -4.06 -13.26
CA ILE A 184 -11.45 -2.63 -12.98
C ILE A 184 -12.86 -2.16 -13.38
N GLN A 185 -13.31 -2.53 -14.58
CA GLN A 185 -14.63 -2.15 -15.12
C GLN A 185 -15.78 -2.63 -14.24
N GLU A 186 -15.80 -3.93 -13.89
CA GLU A 186 -16.86 -4.49 -13.04
C GLU A 186 -16.99 -3.76 -11.69
N ARG A 187 -15.86 -3.38 -11.08
CA ARG A 187 -15.86 -2.65 -9.80
C ARG A 187 -16.25 -1.19 -9.93
N GLU A 188 -15.87 -0.53 -11.01
CA GLU A 188 -16.27 0.85 -11.25
C GLU A 188 -17.78 0.94 -11.49
N GLU A 189 -18.35 -0.01 -12.23
CA GLU A 189 -19.80 -0.14 -12.42
C GLU A 189 -20.55 -0.41 -11.11
N GLU A 190 -20.09 -1.34 -10.27
CA GLU A 190 -20.67 -1.59 -8.95
C GLU A 190 -20.62 -0.35 -8.04
N ARG A 191 -19.53 0.40 -8.11
CA ARG A 191 -19.34 1.61 -7.29
C ARG A 191 -20.27 2.72 -7.70
N GLU A 192 -20.44 2.93 -9.01
CA GLU A 192 -21.34 3.96 -9.53
C GLU A 192 -22.80 3.64 -9.18
N GLN A 193 -23.22 2.39 -9.35
CA GLN A 193 -24.54 1.92 -8.92
C GLN A 193 -24.77 2.10 -7.41
N THR A 194 -23.72 1.95 -6.59
CA THR A 194 -23.83 2.17 -5.15
C THR A 194 -23.98 3.65 -4.81
N LYS A 195 -23.28 4.55 -5.52
CA LYS A 195 -23.41 6.00 -5.34
C LYS A 195 -24.81 6.49 -5.72
N GLU A 196 -25.31 6.07 -6.89
CA GLU A 196 -26.66 6.41 -7.36
C GLU A 196 -27.73 6.02 -6.32
N ARG A 197 -27.63 4.82 -5.74
CA ARG A 197 -28.56 4.36 -4.70
C ARG A 197 -28.49 5.17 -3.40
N ILE A 198 -27.31 5.62 -3.00
CA ILE A 198 -27.14 6.44 -1.79
C ILE A 198 -27.73 7.84 -2.03
N GLU A 199 -27.47 8.44 -3.20
CA GLU A 199 -28.04 9.74 -3.57
C GLU A 199 -29.56 9.70 -3.69
N GLU A 200 -30.13 8.62 -4.25
CA GLU A 200 -31.58 8.42 -4.29
C GLU A 200 -32.19 8.28 -2.88
N ALA A 201 -31.52 7.55 -1.98
CA ALA A 201 -31.99 7.39 -0.60
C ALA A 201 -31.95 8.71 0.18
N ASP A 202 -30.87 9.48 0.04
CA ASP A 202 -30.71 10.79 0.67
C ASP A 202 -31.74 11.81 0.13
N MET A 203 -32.13 11.72 -1.15
CA MET A 203 -33.21 12.56 -1.71
C MET A 203 -34.59 12.18 -1.18
N LEU A 204 -34.84 10.91 -0.89
CA LEU A 204 -36.13 10.44 -0.37
C LEU A 204 -36.33 10.79 1.11
N ASP A 205 -35.26 10.86 1.90
CA ASP A 205 -35.31 11.27 3.32
C ASP A 205 -35.50 12.80 3.52
N LEU A 206 -35.40 13.59 2.44
CA LEU A 206 -35.60 15.04 2.44
C LEU A 206 -37.01 15.49 2.01
N LEU A 207 -37.93 14.54 1.75
CA LEU A 207 -39.33 14.78 1.36
C LEU A 207 -40.31 14.40 2.48
#